data_AF-A0AAD8F037-F1
#
_entry.id   AF-A0AAD8F037-F1
#
_cell.length_a   1.000
_cell.length_b   1.000
_cell.length_c   1.000
_cell.angle_alpha   90.00
_cell.angle_beta   90.00
_cell.angle_gamma   90.00
#
_symmetry.space_group_name_H-M   'P 1'
#
loop_
_entity.id
_entity.type
_entity.pdbx_description
1 polymer ?
#
loop_
_entity_poly.entity_id
_entity_poly.type
_entity_poly.pdbx_seq_one_letter_code
_entity_poly.pdbx_strand_id
1 'polypeptide(L)' 'GDQYSGAIRLRNFTFDVFDEDPSKLANFPNITGNICYYQIDPLGTGTYLFNCSTSVIGRYVRLGM' A
#
# COMPACT_ATOMS: atom_id res chain seq x y z
N GLY A 1 -1.52 34.27 9.00
CA GLY A 1 -2.59 33.84 8.08
C GLY A 1 -1.99 32.81 7.17
N ASP A 2 -1.68 31.65 7.76
CA ASP A 2 -0.50 30.89 7.41
C ASP A 2 -0.93 29.63 6.66
N GLN A 3 -0.65 29.58 5.36
CA GLN A 3 0.47 28.86 4.77
C GLN A 3 0.34 27.33 4.95
N TYR A 4 0.31 26.63 3.80
CA TYR A 4 0.33 25.17 3.62
C TYR A 4 -1.01 24.39 3.68
N SER A 5 -1.92 24.70 2.75
CA SER A 5 -3.03 23.81 2.35
C SER A 5 -2.57 22.53 1.60
N GLY A 6 -1.36 22.00 1.82
CA GLY A 6 -0.66 21.22 0.78
C GLY A 6 0.04 19.93 1.18
N ALA A 7 -0.13 19.39 2.39
CA ALA A 7 0.33 18.02 2.64
C ALA A 7 -0.73 17.06 2.08
N ILE A 8 -0.48 16.48 0.90
CA ILE A 8 -1.26 15.33 0.40
C ILE A 8 -1.12 14.23 1.45
N ARG A 9 -2.16 14.06 2.27
CA ARG A 9 -2.21 13.00 3.27
C ARG A 9 -2.38 11.68 2.54
N LEU A 10 -1.37 10.81 2.62
CA LEU A 10 -1.41 9.47 2.05
C LEU A 10 -2.59 8.72 2.67
N ARG A 11 -3.48 8.17 1.84
CA ARG A 11 -4.67 7.41 2.23
C ARG A 11 -5.08 6.48 1.09
N ASN A 12 -6.00 5.56 1.37
CA ASN A 12 -6.55 4.61 0.40
C ASN A 12 -5.46 3.80 -0.32
N PHE A 13 -4.52 3.25 0.44
CA PHE A 13 -3.51 2.35 -0.12
C PHE A 13 -3.55 0.98 0.54
N THR A 14 -3.04 -0.02 -0.18
CA THR A 14 -2.94 -1.40 0.28
C THR A 14 -1.52 -1.91 0.21
N PHE A 15 -1.21 -2.89 1.04
CA PHE A 15 -0.01 -3.72 0.85
C PHE A 15 -0.44 -5.07 0.30
N ASP A 16 -0.06 -5.31 -0.95
CA ASP A 16 -0.35 -6.54 -1.66
C ASP A 16 0.91 -7.40 -1.73
N VAL A 17 0.78 -8.67 -1.37
CA VAL A 17 1.89 -9.62 -1.38
C VAL A 17 1.69 -10.63 -2.51
N PHE A 18 2.75 -10.88 -3.28
CA PHE A 18 2.77 -11.80 -4.41
C PHE A 18 3.93 -12.80 -4.26
N ASP A 19 3.71 -14.03 -4.73
CA ASP A 19 4.75 -15.07 -4.77
C ASP A 19 5.72 -14.89 -5.95
N GLU A 20 5.23 -14.32 -7.04
CA GLU A 20 6.00 -14.00 -8.25
C GLU A 20 5.92 -12.51 -8.58
N ASP A 21 6.79 -12.05 -9.48
CA ASP A 21 6.89 -10.64 -9.85
C ASP A 21 5.58 -10.19 -10.55
N PRO A 22 4.78 -9.31 -9.92
CA PRO A 22 3.49 -8.94 -10.45
C PRO A 22 3.58 -8.20 -11.79
N SER A 23 4.72 -7.57 -12.11
CA SER A 23 4.91 -6.85 -13.38
C SER A 23 4.93 -7.77 -14.61
N LYS A 24 5.13 -9.07 -14.41
CA LYS A 24 5.19 -10.08 -15.47
C LYS A 24 3.85 -10.79 -15.67
N LEU A 25 2.86 -10.51 -14.83
CA LEU A 25 1.53 -11.11 -14.92
C LEU A 25 0.70 -10.41 -15.99
N ALA A 26 -0.09 -11.19 -16.74
CA ALA A 26 -0.81 -10.71 -17.93
C ALA A 26 -1.76 -9.52 -17.67
N ASN A 27 -2.19 -9.33 -16.41
CA ASN A 27 -3.16 -8.31 -16.02
C ASN A 27 -2.53 -7.16 -15.23
N PHE A 28 -1.21 -7.01 -15.21
CA PHE A 28 -0.57 -5.88 -14.55
C PHE A 28 -0.96 -4.53 -15.20
N PRO A 29 -1.26 -3.46 -14.42
CA PRO A 29 -1.26 -3.37 -12.96
C PRO A 29 -2.58 -3.79 -12.28
N ASN A 30 -3.62 -4.10 -13.07
CA ASN A 30 -4.97 -4.50 -12.64
C ASN A 30 -5.03 -5.94 -12.10
N ILE A 31 -4.08 -6.28 -11.23
CA ILE A 31 -4.01 -7.54 -10.51
C ILE A 31 -3.91 -7.25 -9.02
N THR A 32 -4.51 -8.11 -8.21
CA THR A 32 -4.51 -7.99 -6.75
C THR A 32 -3.84 -9.21 -6.17
N GLY A 33 -2.83 -9.00 -5.32
CA GLY A 33 -2.15 -10.07 -4.59
C GLY A 33 -2.92 -10.43 -3.31
N ASN A 34 -2.27 -11.13 -2.41
CA ASN A 34 -2.79 -11.32 -1.06
C ASN A 34 -2.63 -10.00 -0.28
N ILE A 35 -3.73 -9.29 -0.09
CA ILE A 35 -3.71 -8.03 0.64
C ILE A 35 -3.58 -8.30 2.14
N CYS A 36 -2.54 -7.75 2.75
CA CYS A 36 -2.27 -7.95 4.17
C CYS A 36 -2.57 -6.72 5.03
N TYR A 37 -2.72 -5.54 4.40
CA TYR A 37 -2.94 -4.27 5.07
C TYR A 37 -3.71 -3.28 4.19
N TYR A 38 -4.55 -2.46 4.84
CA TYR A 38 -5.36 -1.41 4.20
C TYR A 38 -5.29 -0.13 5.04
N GLN A 39 -4.90 0.99 4.43
CA GLN A 39 -5.00 2.33 5.04
C GLN A 39 -6.15 3.09 4.40
N ILE A 40 -7.17 3.42 5.20
CA ILE A 40 -8.33 4.19 4.73
C ILE A 40 -8.18 5.66 5.15
N ASP A 41 -7.76 5.89 6.38
CA ASP A 41 -7.72 7.24 6.93
C ASP A 41 -6.51 8.05 6.43
N PRO A 42 -6.61 9.39 6.37
CA PRO A 42 -5.48 10.24 6.03
C PRO A 42 -4.35 10.14 7.06
N LEU A 43 -3.16 9.76 6.61
CA LEU A 43 -1.95 9.83 7.43
C LEU A 43 -1.49 11.28 7.61
N GLY A 44 -0.98 11.57 8.78
CA GLY A 44 -0.30 12.83 9.08
C GLY A 44 1.12 12.87 8.54
N THR A 45 1.83 13.95 8.88
CA THR A 45 3.26 14.07 8.60
C THR A 45 4.05 13.30 9.66
N GLY A 46 4.58 12.14 9.30
CA GLY A 46 5.38 11.33 10.21
C GLY A 46 5.85 10.02 9.58
N THR A 47 6.68 9.29 10.32
CA THR A 47 7.05 7.91 9.97
C THR A 47 6.02 6.97 10.57
N TYR A 48 5.54 6.03 9.77
CA TYR A 48 4.55 5.05 10.19
C TYR A 48 5.14 3.64 10.09
N LEU A 49 4.84 2.82 11.08
CA LEU A 49 5.07 1.39 11.04
C LEU A 49 3.72 0.71 10.78
N PHE A 50 3.63 -0.01 9.66
CA PHE A 50 2.45 -0.78 9.29
C PHE A 50 2.79 -2.26 9.36
N ASN A 51 1.92 -3.02 10.03
CA ASN A 51 2.03 -4.46 10.13
C ASN A 51 0.87 -5.09 9.37
N CYS A 52 1.14 -6.19 8.67
CA CYS A 52 0.08 -7.05 8.15
C CYS A 52 -0.79 -7.56 9.32
N SER A 53 -2.11 -7.58 9.14
CA SER A 53 -3.03 -8.10 10.17
C SER A 53 -2.90 -9.62 10.36
N THR A 54 -2.45 -10.32 9.33
CA THR A 54 -2.15 -11.75 9.32
C THR A 54 -0.77 -11.97 8.71
N SER A 55 -0.12 -13.09 9.07
CA SER A 55 1.14 -13.48 8.41
C SER A 55 0.85 -13.91 6.98
N VAL A 56 1.48 -13.24 6.01
CA VAL A 56 1.38 -13.57 4.59
C VAL A 56 2.76 -13.96 4.09
N ILE A 57 2.84 -15.12 3.44
CA ILE A 57 4.06 -15.59 2.77
C ILE A 57 4.06 -15.02 1.36
N GLY A 58 5.21 -14.52 0.92
CA GLY A 58 5.43 -14.11 -0.47
C GLY A 58 6.81 -13.54 -0.69
N ARG A 59 7.08 -13.17 -1.94
CA ARG A 59 8.40 -12.71 -2.41
C ARG A 59 8.42 -11.24 -2.79
N TYR A 60 7.29 -10.70 -3.24
CA TYR A 60 7.16 -9.32 -3.70
C TYR A 60 6.05 -8.61 -2.92
N VAL A 61 6.32 -7.38 -2.49
CA VAL A 61 5.34 -6.51 -1.85
C VAL A 61 5.12 -5.30 -2.73
N ARG A 62 3.84 -4.98 -2.99
CA ARG A 62 3.43 -3.80 -3.73
C ARG A 62 2.61 -2.89 -2.83
N LEU A 63 2.90 -1.59 -2.90
CA LEU A 63 2.03 -0.54 -2.38
C LEU A 63 1.02 -0.19 -3.48
N GLY A 64 -0.22 -0.63 -3.34
CA GLY A 64 -1.33 -0.38 -4.27
C GLY A 64 -2.07 0.91 -3.93
N MET A 65 -2.50 1.67 -4.95
CA MET A 65 -3.29 2.90 -4.84
C MET A 65 -4.43 2.90 -5.85
#